data_AF-A0A7S2FG86-F1
#
_entry.id   AF-A0A7S2FG86-F1
#
_cell.length_a   1.000
_cell.length_b   1.000
_cell.length_c   1.000
_cell.angle_alpha   90.00
_cell.angle_beta   90.00
_cell.angle_gamma   90.00
#
_symmetry.space_group_name_H-M   'P 1'
#
loop_
_entity.id
_entity.type
_entity.pdbx_description
1 polymer ?
#
loop_
_entity_poly.entity_id
_entity_poly.type
_entity_poly.pdbx_seq_one_letter_code
_entity_poly.pdbx_strand_id
1 'polypeptide(L)'
;VLPPLTILTMPLVDSDGLGDAGAISEANKVSSTTLRKNLLAKLRGSEAHWCRQSSEGTPYVIGLTGGIASGKSTARKLIVELATQAAGGEGGGEGSGGFRLDAVDCDLLAHQAYEPQTETFGKLVSTFGEGVVGADGRVDRKALGKIVFADDGGAAMGKLNA
;
A
#
# COMPACT_ATOMS: atom_id res chain seq x y z
N VAL A 1 5.80 4.19 -19.07
CA VAL A 1 6.70 4.57 -17.96
C VAL A 1 5.83 5.22 -16.89
N LEU A 2 5.78 4.66 -15.68
CA LEU A 2 5.02 5.25 -14.59
C LEU A 2 5.68 6.57 -14.14
N PRO A 3 4.91 7.61 -13.78
CA PRO A 3 5.49 8.84 -13.26
C PRO A 3 6.25 8.57 -11.95
N PRO A 4 7.32 9.33 -11.66
CA PRO A 4 8.09 9.16 -10.43
C PRO A 4 7.20 9.38 -9.20
N LEU A 5 7.32 8.48 -8.21
CA LEU A 5 6.60 8.55 -6.95
C LEU A 5 6.98 9.84 -6.21
N THR A 6 6.01 10.76 -6.05
CA THR A 6 6.21 11.96 -5.24
C THR A 6 6.06 11.60 -3.77
N ILE A 7 7.17 11.53 -3.04
CA ILE A 7 7.18 11.22 -1.61
C ILE A 7 7.07 12.52 -0.82
N LEU A 8 5.93 12.72 -0.16
CA LEU A 8 5.75 13.79 0.83
C LEU A 8 6.13 13.23 2.20
N THR A 9 7.27 13.64 2.73
CA THR A 9 7.70 13.28 4.09
C THR A 9 7.18 14.29 5.09
N MET A 10 6.82 13.81 6.29
CA MET A 10 6.66 14.66 7.46
C MET A 10 7.76 14.31 8.44
N PRO A 11 8.44 15.30 9.05
CA PRO A 11 9.29 15.02 10.18
C PRO A 11 8.43 14.34 11.25
N LEU A 12 8.95 13.24 11.80
CA LEU A 12 8.41 12.72 13.04
C LEU A 12 8.53 13.84 14.07
N VAL A 13 7.50 14.00 14.90
CA VAL A 13 7.59 14.91 16.04
C VAL A 13 8.58 14.26 17.01
N ASP A 14 9.85 14.59 16.87
CA ASP A 14 10.91 14.14 17.76
C ASP A 14 10.70 14.78 19.13
N SER A 15 10.92 14.01 20.19
CA SER A 15 10.96 14.51 21.57
C SER A 15 12.08 15.51 21.82
N ASP A 16 13.04 15.62 20.90
CA ASP A 16 14.36 16.19 21.18
C ASP A 16 14.50 17.63 20.65
N GLY A 17 13.42 18.22 20.14
CA GLY A 17 13.34 19.62 19.70
C GLY A 17 12.95 20.62 20.79
N LEU A 18 12.88 20.21 22.06
CA LEU A 18 12.72 21.10 23.21
C LEU A 18 14.05 21.13 23.96
N GLY A 19 14.80 22.20 23.75
CA GLY A 19 16.00 22.51 24.53
C GLY A 19 15.70 22.42 26.04
N ASP A 20 16.69 21.91 26.76
CA ASP A 20 16.88 21.93 28.21
C ASP A 20 15.76 22.62 29.02
N ALA A 21 14.72 21.87 29.37
CA ALA A 21 13.82 22.19 30.48
C ALA A 21 13.01 20.96 30.89
N GLY A 22 13.42 20.39 32.03
CA GLY A 22 12.55 19.85 33.08
C GLY A 22 11.26 19.10 32.71
N ALA A 23 11.20 17.85 33.17
CA ALA A 23 9.99 17.08 33.44
C ALA A 23 9.04 16.86 32.24
N ILE A 24 9.12 15.66 31.66
CA ILE A 24 8.11 15.14 30.73
C ILE A 24 6.76 15.06 31.47
N SER A 25 5.91 16.07 31.24
CA SER A 25 4.52 16.11 31.68
C SER A 25 3.64 15.32 30.70
N GLU A 26 2.72 14.52 31.23
CA GLU A 26 1.67 13.78 30.51
C GLU A 26 0.89 14.66 29.50
N ALA A 27 0.79 15.97 29.73
CA ALA A 27 0.11 16.91 28.82
C ALA A 27 0.76 17.01 27.43
N ASN A 28 2.09 16.83 27.32
CA ASN A 28 2.79 16.91 26.03
C ASN A 28 2.57 15.67 25.15
N LYS A 29 2.41 14.48 25.75
CA LYS A 29 2.03 13.25 25.01
C LYS A 29 0.61 13.32 24.46
N VAL A 30 -0.31 13.95 25.20
CA VAL A 30 -1.71 14.17 24.78
C VAL A 30 -1.81 15.16 23.61
N SER A 31 -0.96 16.20 23.60
CA SER A 31 -0.89 17.21 22.52
C SER A 31 -0.47 16.61 21.18
N SER A 32 0.57 15.77 21.15
CA SER A 32 1.06 15.11 19.94
C SER A 32 0.05 14.14 19.31
N THR A 33 -0.68 13.39 20.15
CA THR A 33 -1.70 12.43 19.70
C THR A 33 -2.94 13.12 19.15
N THR A 34 -3.39 14.19 19.80
CA THR A 34 -4.52 15.01 19.33
C THR A 34 -4.19 15.73 18.03
N LEU A 35 -2.97 16.27 17.91
CA LEU A 35 -2.51 16.94 16.70
C LEU A 35 -2.40 15.95 15.52
N ARG A 36 -1.84 14.75 15.74
CA ARG A 36 -1.83 13.68 14.73
C ARG A 36 -3.24 13.30 14.27
N LYS A 37 -4.18 13.11 15.21
CA LYS A 37 -5.58 12.81 14.89
C LYS A 37 -6.25 13.93 14.08
N ASN A 38 -5.97 15.18 14.39
CA ASN A 38 -6.51 16.35 13.67
C ASN A 38 -5.95 16.52 12.26
N LEU A 39 -4.84 15.85 11.94
CA LEU A 39 -4.26 15.81 10.60
C LEU A 39 -4.81 14.64 9.77
N LEU A 40 -5.40 13.62 10.39
CA LEU A 40 -6.03 12.51 9.68
C LEU A 40 -7.23 13.02 8.87
N ALA A 41 -7.45 12.40 7.70
CA ALA A 41 -8.54 12.69 6.78
C ALA A 41 -8.59 14.12 6.19
N LYS A 42 -7.57 14.95 6.41
CA LYS A 42 -7.39 16.21 5.69
C LYS A 42 -6.58 15.99 4.42
N LEU A 43 -7.09 16.46 3.29
CA LEU A 43 -6.35 16.46 2.03
C LEU A 43 -5.01 17.19 2.22
N ARG A 44 -3.92 16.57 1.77
CA ARG A 44 -2.56 17.14 1.85
C ARG A 44 -2.08 17.46 0.44
N GLY A 45 -1.69 18.71 0.21
CA GLY A 45 -1.29 19.23 -1.10
C GLY A 45 -2.31 20.22 -1.68
N SER A 46 -2.06 20.68 -2.91
CA SER A 46 -3.05 21.45 -3.66
C SER A 46 -3.79 20.50 -4.62
N GLU A 47 -5.05 20.80 -4.95
CA GLU A 47 -5.76 20.07 -6.02
C GLU A 47 -5.02 20.14 -7.35
N ALA A 48 -4.22 21.18 -7.57
CA ALA A 48 -3.33 21.29 -8.73
C ALA A 48 -2.18 20.26 -8.71
N HIS A 49 -1.68 19.85 -7.54
CA HIS A 49 -0.66 18.81 -7.39
C HIS A 49 -1.24 17.39 -7.42
N TRP A 50 -2.50 17.23 -7.00
CA TRP A 50 -3.24 15.97 -7.02
C TRP A 50 -4.32 15.95 -8.09
N CYS A 51 -4.12 16.71 -9.17
CA CYS A 51 -5.02 16.68 -10.30
C CYS A 51 -5.16 15.23 -10.77
N ARG A 52 -6.41 14.79 -10.99
CA ARG A 52 -6.71 13.45 -11.50
C ARG A 52 -5.76 13.11 -12.64
N GLN A 53 -4.86 12.16 -12.40
CA GLN A 53 -3.91 11.71 -13.42
C GLN A 53 -4.53 10.68 -14.36
N SER A 54 -5.73 10.19 -14.05
CA SER A 54 -6.49 9.29 -14.90
C SER A 54 -7.27 10.07 -15.96
N SER A 55 -7.30 9.56 -17.19
CA SER A 55 -8.01 10.21 -18.29
C SER A 55 -9.52 10.29 -18.00
N GLU A 56 -10.19 11.22 -18.67
CA GLU A 56 -11.64 11.30 -18.64
C GLU A 56 -12.25 9.94 -19.04
N GLY A 57 -13.26 9.49 -18.29
CA GLY A 57 -13.85 8.14 -18.46
C GLY A 57 -13.17 6.97 -17.73
N THR A 58 -12.02 7.17 -17.07
CA THR A 58 -11.35 6.10 -16.28
C THR A 58 -11.48 6.33 -14.77
N PRO A 59 -11.54 5.31 -13.91
CA PRO A 59 -11.76 5.51 -12.48
C PRO A 59 -10.68 6.40 -11.82
N TYR A 60 -11.04 7.07 -10.73
CA TYR A 60 -10.06 7.73 -9.87
C TYR A 60 -9.29 6.66 -9.09
N VAL A 61 -7.95 6.74 -9.07
CA VAL A 61 -7.10 5.73 -8.42
C VAL A 61 -6.53 6.29 -7.12
N ILE A 62 -6.78 5.58 -6.02
CA ILE A 62 -6.25 5.92 -4.69
C ILE A 62 -5.37 4.77 -4.20
N GLY A 63 -4.10 5.07 -3.95
CA GLY A 63 -3.15 4.11 -3.38
C GLY A 63 -3.23 4.08 -1.86
N LEU A 64 -3.65 2.94 -1.27
CA LEU A 64 -3.58 2.72 0.17
C LEU A 64 -2.25 2.07 0.54
N THR A 65 -1.38 2.82 1.21
CA THR A 65 -0.03 2.36 1.60
C THR A 65 0.22 2.58 3.10
N GLY A 66 1.36 2.10 3.59
CA GLY A 66 1.76 2.13 5.00
C GLY A 66 2.66 0.95 5.40
N GLY A 67 3.33 1.08 6.55
CA GLY A 67 4.26 0.06 7.06
C GLY A 67 3.62 -1.28 7.43
N ILE A 68 4.45 -2.28 7.76
CA ILE A 68 3.96 -3.57 8.25
C ILE A 68 3.12 -3.38 9.52
N ALA A 69 2.05 -4.18 9.68
CA ALA A 69 1.12 -4.09 10.80
C ALA A 69 0.41 -2.73 11.01
N SER A 70 0.45 -1.81 10.05
CA SER A 70 -0.19 -0.49 10.17
C SER A 70 -1.72 -0.49 9.98
N GLY A 71 -2.36 -1.66 9.83
CA GLY A 71 -3.81 -1.78 9.70
C GLY A 71 -4.39 -1.49 8.31
N LYS A 72 -3.59 -1.46 7.23
CA LYS A 72 -4.06 -1.21 5.85
C LYS A 72 -5.23 -2.11 5.43
N SER A 73 -5.13 -3.40 5.71
CA SER A 73 -6.19 -4.37 5.34
C SER A 73 -7.50 -4.07 6.07
N THR A 74 -7.44 -3.56 7.30
CA THR A 74 -8.62 -3.10 8.05
C THR A 74 -9.15 -1.79 7.48
N ALA A 75 -8.28 -0.82 7.21
CA ALA A 75 -8.67 0.45 6.58
C ALA A 75 -9.35 0.21 5.22
N ARG A 76 -8.82 -0.70 4.39
CA ARG A 76 -9.44 -1.12 3.12
C ARG A 76 -10.87 -1.63 3.33
N LYS A 77 -11.07 -2.56 4.28
CA LYS A 77 -12.40 -3.13 4.58
C LYS A 77 -13.39 -2.05 4.97
N LEU A 78 -12.99 -1.15 5.89
CA LEU A 78 -13.84 -0.05 6.36
C LEU A 78 -14.18 0.94 5.24
N ILE A 79 -13.22 1.29 4.37
CA ILE A 79 -13.45 2.19 3.23
C ILE A 79 -14.49 1.59 2.28
N VAL A 80 -14.37 0.29 1.96
CA VAL A 80 -15.32 -0.40 1.10
C VAL A 80 -16.70 -0.46 1.73
N GLU A 81 -16.79 -0.83 3.01
CA GLU A 81 -18.06 -0.90 3.74
C GLU A 81 -18.79 0.44 3.77
N LEU A 82 -18.08 1.52 4.12
CA LEU A 82 -18.64 2.88 4.16
C LEU A 82 -19.03 3.37 2.76
N ALA A 83 -18.25 3.05 1.72
CA ALA A 83 -18.59 3.41 0.34
C ALA A 83 -19.86 2.70 -0.14
N THR A 84 -20.01 1.40 0.16
CA THR A 84 -21.23 0.62 -0.16
C THR A 84 -22.45 1.19 0.54
N GLN A 85 -22.32 1.58 1.81
CA GLN A 85 -23.40 2.24 2.57
C GLN A 85 -23.77 3.59 1.98
N ALA A 86 -22.78 4.41 1.61
CA ALA A 86 -23.01 5.73 1.02
C ALA A 86 -23.58 5.68 -0.40
N ALA A 87 -23.30 4.61 -1.16
CA ALA A 87 -23.78 4.40 -2.52
C ALA A 87 -25.24 3.87 -2.60
N GLY A 88 -25.89 3.57 -1.46
CA GLY A 88 -27.29 3.15 -1.42
C GLY A 88 -27.56 1.65 -1.55
N GLY A 89 -26.56 0.79 -1.33
CA GLY A 89 -26.68 -0.68 -1.39
C GLY A 89 -26.17 -1.31 -2.69
N GLU A 90 -26.06 -2.64 -2.70
CA GLU A 90 -25.57 -3.44 -3.83
C GLU A 90 -26.52 -3.34 -5.03
N GLY A 91 -26.23 -2.40 -5.94
CA GLY A 91 -27.02 -2.18 -7.14
C GLY A 91 -27.12 -0.70 -7.48
N GLY A 92 -26.00 -0.09 -7.86
CA GLY A 92 -25.97 1.26 -8.41
C GLY A 92 -26.67 1.29 -9.77
N GLY A 93 -27.99 1.42 -9.77
CA GLY A 93 -28.77 1.77 -10.95
C GLY A 93 -28.40 3.16 -11.44
N GLU A 94 -28.26 3.30 -12.76
CA GLU A 94 -28.08 4.57 -13.46
C GLU A 94 -29.21 5.54 -13.09
N GLY A 95 -29.00 6.44 -12.12
CA GLY A 95 -30.03 7.42 -11.77
C GLY A 95 -29.89 8.15 -10.44
N SER A 96 -29.10 7.65 -9.49
CA SER A 96 -28.76 8.42 -8.28
C SER A 96 -27.27 8.74 -8.34
N GLY A 97 -26.86 9.99 -8.09
CA GLY A 97 -25.48 10.48 -8.22
C GLY A 97 -24.46 9.88 -7.23
N GLY A 98 -24.56 8.59 -6.92
CA GLY A 98 -23.59 7.83 -6.15
C GLY A 98 -22.35 7.48 -6.97
N PHE A 99 -21.27 7.15 -6.26
CA PHE A 99 -20.03 6.67 -6.86
C PHE A 99 -19.86 5.18 -6.59
N ARG A 100 -19.19 4.49 -7.50
CA ARG A 100 -18.76 3.10 -7.31
C ARG A 100 -17.32 3.09 -6.80
N LEU A 101 -17.04 2.25 -5.80
CA LEU A 101 -15.69 2.01 -5.31
C LEU A 101 -15.39 0.51 -5.43
N ASP A 102 -14.40 0.17 -6.25
CA ASP A 102 -13.83 -1.17 -6.30
C ASP A 102 -12.48 -1.18 -5.57
N ALA A 103 -12.21 -2.25 -4.83
CA ALA A 103 -10.93 -2.43 -4.14
C ALA A 103 -10.06 -3.45 -4.86
N VAL A 104 -8.85 -3.04 -5.23
CA VAL A 104 -7.84 -3.90 -5.84
C VAL A 104 -6.80 -4.29 -4.80
N ASP A 105 -6.65 -5.59 -4.55
CA ASP A 105 -5.64 -6.12 -3.63
C ASP A 105 -4.35 -6.44 -4.42
N CYS A 106 -3.33 -5.61 -4.25
CA CYS A 106 -2.06 -5.76 -4.95
C CYS A 106 -1.29 -7.01 -4.51
N ASP A 107 -1.44 -7.44 -3.24
CA ASP A 107 -0.76 -8.64 -2.75
C ASP A 107 -1.38 -9.88 -3.39
N LEU A 108 -2.70 -9.92 -3.51
CA LEU A 108 -3.41 -11.00 -4.21
C LEU A 108 -3.02 -11.07 -5.69
N LEU A 109 -3.04 -9.92 -6.39
CA LEU A 109 -2.66 -9.86 -7.80
C LEU A 109 -1.20 -10.27 -8.02
N ALA A 110 -0.29 -9.86 -7.12
CA ALA A 110 1.10 -10.29 -7.18
C ALA A 110 1.22 -11.81 -7.10
N HIS A 111 0.46 -12.48 -6.22
CA HIS A 111 0.47 -13.95 -6.14
C HIS A 111 -0.03 -14.60 -7.43
N GLN A 112 -1.11 -14.07 -8.00
CA GLN A 112 -1.69 -14.58 -9.25
C GLN A 112 -0.73 -14.40 -10.44
N ALA A 113 0.09 -13.35 -10.42
CA ALA A 113 1.01 -13.05 -11.51
C ALA A 113 2.04 -14.15 -11.76
N TYR A 114 2.33 -14.99 -10.75
CA TYR A 114 3.27 -16.11 -10.84
C TYR A 114 2.63 -17.47 -10.50
N GLU A 115 1.32 -17.63 -10.70
CA GLU A 115 0.71 -18.97 -10.68
C GLU A 115 1.33 -19.88 -11.76
N PRO A 116 1.24 -21.21 -11.62
CA PRO A 116 1.76 -22.15 -12.61
C PRO A 116 1.27 -21.83 -14.01
N GLN A 117 2.10 -22.10 -15.02
CA GLN A 117 1.83 -21.84 -16.44
C GLN A 117 1.79 -20.36 -16.85
N THR A 118 2.04 -19.42 -15.92
CA THR A 118 2.28 -18.01 -16.29
C THR A 118 3.71 -17.81 -16.80
N GLU A 119 3.91 -16.78 -17.62
CA GLU A 119 5.25 -16.38 -18.07
C GLU A 119 6.16 -16.02 -16.88
N THR A 120 5.61 -15.31 -15.89
CA THR A 120 6.33 -14.93 -14.66
C THR A 120 6.81 -16.14 -13.87
N PHE A 121 5.99 -17.20 -13.78
CA PHE A 121 6.39 -18.44 -13.14
C PHE A 121 7.62 -19.04 -13.83
N GLY A 122 7.60 -19.14 -15.16
CA GLY A 122 8.74 -19.64 -15.94
C GLY A 122 10.00 -18.80 -15.72
N LYS A 123 9.86 -17.47 -15.70
CA LYS A 123 10.98 -16.55 -15.42
C LYS A 123 11.55 -16.77 -14.02
N LEU A 124 10.70 -16.89 -13.00
CA LEU A 124 11.13 -17.16 -11.63
C LEU A 124 11.92 -18.46 -11.52
N VAL A 125 11.40 -19.56 -12.08
CA VAL A 125 12.09 -20.85 -12.06
C VAL A 125 13.41 -20.80 -12.83
N SER A 126 13.45 -20.14 -13.99
CA SER A 126 14.69 -20.00 -14.77
C SER A 126 15.76 -19.16 -14.05
N THR A 127 15.33 -18.18 -13.23
CA THR A 127 16.24 -17.23 -12.56
C THR A 127 16.73 -17.75 -11.21
N PHE A 128 15.85 -18.38 -10.44
CA PHE A 128 16.12 -18.80 -9.06
C PHE A 128 16.22 -20.33 -8.89
N GLY A 129 15.97 -21.09 -9.95
CA GLY A 129 16.04 -22.56 -9.98
C GLY A 129 14.75 -23.25 -9.50
N GLU A 130 14.68 -24.58 -9.69
CA GLU A 130 13.51 -25.38 -9.28
C GLU A 130 13.30 -25.42 -7.75
N GLY A 131 14.30 -25.05 -6.95
CA GLY A 131 14.21 -24.98 -5.50
C GLY A 131 13.22 -23.93 -4.96
N VAL A 132 12.68 -23.06 -5.81
CA VAL A 132 11.60 -22.12 -5.46
C VAL A 132 10.20 -22.68 -5.76
N VAL A 133 10.08 -23.91 -6.24
CA VAL A 133 8.80 -24.58 -6.52
C VAL A 133 8.50 -25.58 -5.41
N GLY A 134 7.33 -25.46 -4.80
CA GLY A 134 6.82 -26.38 -3.80
C GLY A 134 6.35 -27.70 -4.40
N ALA A 135 6.06 -28.68 -3.54
CA ALA A 135 5.56 -29.99 -3.95
C ALA A 135 4.18 -29.93 -4.65
N ASP A 136 3.44 -28.84 -4.48
CA ASP A 136 2.17 -28.58 -5.15
C ASP A 136 2.33 -27.95 -6.55
N GLY A 137 3.57 -27.77 -7.01
CA GLY A 137 3.90 -27.17 -8.30
C GLY A 137 3.78 -25.65 -8.34
N ARG A 138 3.56 -24.99 -7.20
CA ARG A 138 3.49 -23.51 -7.09
C ARG A 138 4.77 -22.93 -6.54
N VAL A 139 4.93 -21.61 -6.65
CA VAL A 139 6.07 -20.91 -6.04
C VAL A 139 6.00 -21.01 -4.51
N ASP A 140 7.03 -21.62 -3.89
CA ASP A 140 7.26 -21.54 -2.46
C ASP A 140 7.85 -20.17 -2.11
N ARG A 141 6.97 -19.25 -1.72
CA ARG A 141 7.32 -17.89 -1.30
C ARG A 141 8.29 -17.84 -0.12
N LYS A 142 8.30 -18.86 0.75
CA LYS A 142 9.23 -18.92 1.88
C LYS A 142 10.62 -19.30 1.40
N ALA A 143 10.73 -20.25 0.47
CA ALA A 143 11.99 -20.60 -0.17
C ALA A 143 12.53 -19.43 -1.01
N LEU A 144 11.68 -18.84 -1.87
CA LEU A 144 12.04 -17.67 -2.67
C LEU A 144 12.47 -16.51 -1.77
N GLY A 145 11.68 -16.16 -0.74
CA GLY A 145 12.00 -15.08 0.19
C GLY A 145 13.35 -15.28 0.88
N LYS A 146 13.70 -16.50 1.28
CA LYS A 146 15.05 -16.78 1.83
C LYS A 146 16.15 -16.44 0.83
N ILE A 147 15.96 -16.71 -0.46
CA ILE A 147 16.96 -16.41 -1.49
C ILE A 147 17.02 -14.89 -1.74
N VAL A 148 15.87 -14.24 -1.88
CA VAL A 148 15.79 -12.82 -2.27
C VAL A 148 16.27 -11.91 -1.14
N PHE A 149 16.04 -12.29 0.12
CA PHE A 149 16.42 -11.53 1.31
C PHE A 149 17.69 -12.05 2.01
N ALA A 150 18.41 -13.04 1.46
CA ALA A 150 19.64 -13.55 2.07
C ALA A 150 20.89 -12.70 1.80
N ASP A 151 20.90 -11.90 0.73
CA ASP A 151 22.05 -11.10 0.34
C ASP A 151 21.85 -9.64 0.74
N ASP A 152 22.70 -9.15 1.65
CA ASP A 152 22.73 -7.75 2.11
C ASP A 152 23.00 -6.77 0.94
N GLY A 153 23.60 -7.24 -0.15
CA GLY A 153 23.85 -6.47 -1.36
C GLY A 153 22.64 -6.30 -2.30
N GLY A 154 21.53 -6.99 -2.04
CA GLY A 154 20.29 -6.85 -2.80
C GLY A 154 20.35 -7.36 -4.25
N ALA A 155 21.39 -8.09 -4.66
CA ALA A 155 21.53 -8.56 -6.04
C ALA A 155 20.41 -9.53 -6.44
N ALA A 156 19.99 -10.40 -5.53
CA ALA A 156 18.84 -11.30 -5.73
C ALA A 156 17.52 -10.53 -5.84
N MET A 157 17.34 -9.47 -5.04
CA MET A 157 16.19 -8.57 -5.14
C MET A 157 16.19 -7.78 -6.46
N GLY A 158 17.36 -7.37 -6.94
CA GLY A 158 17.51 -6.75 -8.26
C GLY A 158 17.05 -7.66 -9.38
N LYS A 159 17.41 -8.95 -9.33
CA LYS A 159 16.94 -9.96 -10.31
C LYS A 159 15.43 -10.21 -10.25
N LEU A 160 14.82 -10.11 -9.07
CA LEU A 160 13.37 -10.25 -8.92
C LEU A 160 12.61 -9.06 -9.53
N ASN A 161 13.20 -7.85 -9.46
CA ASN A 161 12.59 -6.61 -9.91
C ASN A 161 12.90 -6.25 -11.39
N ALA A 162 13.73 -7.05 -12.06
CA ALA A 162 14.15 -6.86 -13.45
C ALA A 162 13.09 -7.40 -14.43
#